data_AF-A0A0P0WT03-F1
#
_entry.id   AF-A0A0P0WT03-F1
#
_cell.length_a   1.000
_cell.length_b   1.000
_cell.length_c   1.000
_cell.angle_alpha   90.00
_cell.angle_beta   90.00
_cell.angle_gamma   90.00
#
_symmetry.space_group_name_H-M   'P 1'
#
loop_
_entity.id
_entity.type
_entity.pdbx_description
1 polymer ?
#
loop_
_entity_poly.entity_id
_entity_poly.type
_entity_poly.pdbx_seq_one_letter_code
_entity_poly.pdbx_strand_id
1 'polypeptide(L)'
;MALCIGGLTSIVAQDLEVTIRAAHPGVEISSVDSGCHDVLLSSNKHKSIVHIKDLLGDEERNLIVYVNAPDQEEHGQLATASMAKLLTVTAEYRSPLSQDDLIRADEAAAYVERRPKKKLLDGHDLSPEVACEMYRLGVVNRVWGIWTAIPVTTNPTYTTIKGAVKLWEIEGLDQDDVVNQLESLLAAIDPSVQPSADPDMAALRRRLYNDLDKMRTEFSKNVMAGLPYVLSWLSSHRCQRAATRVFASESCFLTVRMKNMIASVETALAYIIQ
;
A
#
# COMPACT_ATOMS: atom_id res chain seq x y z
N MET A 1 26.78 -26.73 11.91
CA MET A 1 26.80 -25.27 12.15
C MET A 1 26.01 -24.62 11.02
N ALA A 2 24.81 -24.10 11.32
CA ALA A 2 24.01 -23.39 10.34
C ALA A 2 24.58 -21.97 10.20
N LEU A 3 25.12 -21.69 9.01
CA LEU A 3 25.61 -20.37 8.65
C LEU A 3 24.36 -19.52 8.34
N CYS A 4 23.86 -18.81 9.34
CA CYS A 4 22.72 -17.89 9.21
C CYS A 4 23.13 -16.65 8.40
N ILE A 5 23.33 -16.82 7.09
CA ILE A 5 23.43 -15.71 6.14
C ILE A 5 22.01 -15.27 5.81
N GLY A 6 21.43 -14.44 6.67
CA GLY A 6 20.08 -13.92 6.50
C GLY A 6 19.71 -13.05 7.68
N GLY A 7 20.33 -11.88 7.79
CA GLY A 7 20.05 -10.93 8.85
C GLY A 7 18.56 -10.64 9.01
N LEU A 8 18.02 -10.98 10.18
CA LEU A 8 17.06 -10.20 10.95
C LEU A 8 15.68 -9.91 10.32
N THR A 9 15.16 -10.77 9.44
CA THR A 9 13.74 -10.72 9.04
C THR A 9 13.07 -12.07 9.25
N SER A 10 13.24 -12.66 10.44
CA SER A 10 12.38 -13.77 10.83
C SER A 10 10.94 -13.29 10.87
N ILE A 11 10.00 -14.12 10.42
CA ILE A 11 8.59 -13.92 10.70
C ILE A 11 8.43 -13.83 12.22
N VAL A 12 7.72 -12.81 12.71
CA VAL A 12 7.42 -12.61 14.14
C VAL A 12 5.95 -12.84 14.45
N ALA A 13 5.07 -12.68 13.47
CA ALA A 13 3.65 -12.98 13.57
C ALA A 13 3.14 -13.65 12.28
N GLN A 14 2.36 -14.72 12.44
CA GLN A 14 1.68 -15.44 11.37
C GLN A 14 0.17 -15.35 11.56
N ASP A 15 -0.58 -15.41 10.47
CA ASP A 15 -2.04 -15.33 10.45
C ASP A 15 -2.57 -14.13 11.26
N LEU A 16 -1.94 -12.96 11.10
CA LEU A 16 -2.27 -11.74 11.83
C LEU A 16 -3.68 -11.23 11.43
N GLU A 17 -4.59 -11.22 12.39
CA GLU A 17 -5.91 -10.63 12.24
C GLU A 17 -5.98 -9.31 13.03
N VAL A 18 -6.23 -8.20 12.33
CA VAL A 18 -6.45 -6.89 12.94
C VAL A 18 -7.95 -6.59 12.97
N THR A 19 -8.53 -6.48 14.16
CA THR A 19 -9.93 -6.07 14.35
C THR A 19 -9.98 -4.59 14.71
N ILE A 20 -10.72 -3.82 13.92
CA ILE A 20 -10.98 -2.39 14.11
C ILE A 20 -12.45 -2.23 14.49
N ARG A 21 -12.75 -1.51 15.57
CA ARG A 21 -14.12 -1.31 16.06
C ARG A 21 -14.40 0.17 16.30
N ALA A 22 -15.61 0.59 15.98
CA ALA A 22 -16.13 1.88 16.42
C ALA A 22 -16.23 1.87 17.95
N ALA A 23 -15.54 2.80 18.60
CA ALA A 23 -15.57 2.98 20.04
C ALA A 23 -16.76 3.85 20.50
N HIS A 24 -17.39 4.57 19.56
CA HIS A 24 -18.53 5.45 19.81
C HIS A 24 -19.72 5.03 18.93
N PRO A 25 -20.95 4.97 19.44
CA PRO A 25 -22.11 4.41 18.73
C PRO A 25 -22.57 5.19 17.50
N GLY A 26 -22.15 6.45 17.36
CA GLY A 26 -22.39 7.20 16.13
C GLY A 26 -21.27 7.13 15.09
N VAL A 27 -20.14 6.47 15.40
CA VAL A 27 -19.02 6.35 14.47
C VAL A 27 -19.22 5.12 13.59
N GLU A 28 -19.16 5.32 12.28
CA GLU A 28 -19.21 4.25 11.29
C GLU A 28 -17.89 4.15 10.55
N ILE A 29 -17.42 2.93 10.31
CA ILE A 29 -16.29 2.62 9.44
C ILE A 29 -16.84 2.52 8.01
N SER A 30 -16.55 3.52 7.18
CA SER A 30 -16.97 3.58 5.79
C SER A 30 -16.21 2.58 4.92
N SER A 31 -14.88 2.52 5.10
CA SER A 31 -13.98 1.61 4.39
C SER A 31 -12.63 1.54 5.10
N VAL A 32 -11.85 0.52 4.76
CA VAL A 32 -10.46 0.36 5.20
C VAL A 32 -9.61 0.10 3.97
N ASP A 33 -8.61 0.95 3.73
CA ASP A 33 -7.55 0.66 2.77
C ASP A 33 -6.42 -0.11 3.48
N SER A 34 -6.35 -1.39 3.15
CA SER A 34 -5.38 -2.36 3.63
C SER A 34 -4.40 -2.81 2.54
N GLY A 35 -4.42 -2.14 1.39
CA GLY A 35 -3.57 -2.46 0.24
C GLY A 35 -3.89 -3.79 -0.45
N CYS A 36 -3.16 -4.87 -0.11
CA CYS A 36 -3.36 -6.21 -0.69
C CYS A 36 -3.98 -7.21 0.29
N HIS A 37 -4.27 -6.78 1.51
CA HIS A 37 -4.82 -7.61 2.58
C HIS A 37 -6.34 -7.64 2.52
N ASP A 38 -6.94 -8.79 2.80
CA ASP A 38 -8.39 -8.92 2.74
C ASP A 38 -9.05 -8.16 3.91
N VAL A 39 -10.17 -7.52 3.62
CA VAL A 39 -10.95 -6.74 4.60
C VAL A 39 -12.37 -7.27 4.66
N LEU A 40 -12.84 -7.57 5.87
CA LEU A 40 -14.23 -7.88 6.16
C LEU A 40 -14.84 -6.73 6.95
N LEU A 41 -15.72 -5.97 6.29
CA LEU A 41 -16.50 -4.93 6.95
C LEU A 41 -17.85 -5.51 7.38
N SER A 42 -18.18 -5.37 8.66
CA SER A 42 -19.49 -5.77 9.18
C SER A 42 -20.62 -4.97 8.53
N SER A 43 -21.80 -5.59 8.41
CA SER A 43 -22.98 -4.97 7.79
C SER A 43 -23.44 -3.68 8.50
N ASN A 44 -23.25 -3.61 9.82
CA ASN A 44 -23.54 -2.42 10.61
C ASN A 44 -22.41 -1.37 10.56
N LYS A 45 -21.29 -1.63 9.87
CA LYS A 45 -20.14 -0.72 9.75
C LYS A 45 -19.48 -0.34 11.08
N HIS A 46 -19.73 -1.06 12.18
CA HIS A 46 -19.10 -0.77 13.48
C HIS A 46 -17.87 -1.64 13.76
N LYS A 47 -17.59 -2.62 12.90
CA LYS A 47 -16.43 -3.51 12.98
C LYS A 47 -15.85 -3.75 11.60
N SER A 48 -14.53 -3.72 11.47
CA SER A 48 -13.79 -4.23 10.33
C SER A 48 -12.74 -5.24 10.81
N ILE A 49 -12.47 -6.26 10.02
CA ILE A 49 -11.40 -7.23 10.25
C ILE A 49 -10.47 -7.18 9.04
N VAL A 50 -9.17 -7.08 9.27
CA VAL A 50 -8.14 -7.11 8.22
C VAL A 50 -7.27 -8.34 8.43
N HIS A 51 -7.19 -9.19 7.41
CA HIS A 51 -6.37 -10.40 7.44
C HIS A 51 -5.02 -10.14 6.79
N ILE A 52 -3.98 -10.10 7.61
CA ILE A 52 -2.58 -9.92 7.23
C ILE A 52 -1.89 -11.26 7.44
N LYS A 53 -1.16 -11.75 6.43
CA LYS A 53 -0.55 -13.08 6.51
C LYS A 53 0.60 -13.13 7.51
N ASP A 54 1.79 -12.75 7.06
CA ASP A 54 3.00 -12.79 7.87
C ASP A 54 3.50 -11.36 8.09
N LEU A 55 4.01 -11.10 9.29
CA LEU A 55 4.77 -9.89 9.62
C LEU A 55 6.21 -10.30 9.95
N LEU A 56 7.18 -9.70 9.28
CA LEU A 56 8.61 -9.92 9.61
C LEU A 56 9.03 -8.96 10.74
N GLY A 57 10.16 -9.26 11.37
CA GLY A 57 10.77 -8.35 12.36
C GLY A 57 10.95 -6.94 11.78
N ASP A 58 10.60 -5.93 12.57
CA ASP A 58 10.63 -4.49 12.22
C ASP A 58 9.76 -4.08 11.02
N GLU A 59 8.90 -4.97 10.52
CA GLU A 59 7.93 -4.58 9.49
C GLU A 59 6.74 -3.87 10.11
N GLU A 60 6.37 -2.75 9.50
CA GLU A 60 5.14 -2.02 9.80
C GLU A 60 4.15 -2.19 8.65
N ARG A 61 2.87 -2.19 9.00
CA ARG A 61 1.74 -2.15 8.05
C ARG A 61 0.79 -1.04 8.49
N ASN A 62 0.58 -0.09 7.59
CA ASN A 62 -0.32 1.03 7.75
C ASN A 62 -1.70 0.68 7.19
N LEU A 63 -2.76 0.95 7.94
CA LEU A 63 -4.14 0.82 7.48
C LEU A 63 -4.78 2.20 7.49
N ILE A 64 -5.38 2.62 6.39
CA ILE A 64 -6.16 3.86 6.35
C ILE A 64 -7.63 3.53 6.56
N VAL A 65 -8.18 4.00 7.68
CA VAL A 65 -9.58 3.78 8.05
C VAL A 65 -10.35 5.06 7.77
N TYR A 66 -11.34 4.96 6.88
CA TYR A 66 -12.26 6.05 6.62
C TYR A 66 -13.44 5.93 7.57
N VAL A 67 -13.65 6.94 8.41
CA VAL A 67 -14.71 6.96 9.42
C VAL A 67 -15.67 8.12 9.18
N ASN A 68 -16.96 7.85 9.34
CA ASN A 68 -17.98 8.88 9.51
C ASN A 68 -18.21 9.03 11.01
N ALA A 69 -17.88 10.20 11.55
CA ALA A 69 -18.19 10.54 12.94
C ALA A 69 -19.35 11.53 12.96
N PRO A 70 -20.29 11.42 13.92
CA PRO A 70 -21.37 12.38 14.04
C PRO A 70 -20.78 13.70 14.54
N ASP A 71 -21.41 14.80 14.15
CA ASP A 71 -21.07 16.14 14.67
C ASP A 71 -21.07 16.11 16.21
N GLN A 72 -20.13 16.81 16.83
CA GLN A 72 -20.24 17.09 18.26
C GLN A 72 -21.51 17.94 18.46
N GLU A 73 -22.44 17.46 19.29
CA GLU A 73 -23.58 18.28 19.71
C GLU A 73 -23.03 19.58 20.32
N GLU A 74 -23.50 20.73 19.84
CA GLU A 74 -23.25 22.04 20.43
C GLU A 74 -23.99 22.12 21.78
N HIS A 75 -23.57 21.36 22.78
CA HIS A 75 -24.04 21.56 24.14
C HIS A 75 -23.40 22.86 24.64
N GLY A 76 -24.13 23.96 24.44
CA GLY A 76 -24.13 25.22 25.18
C GLY A 76 -22.78 25.77 25.64
N GLN A 77 -22.37 26.89 25.04
CA GLN A 77 -21.34 27.82 25.53
C GLN A 77 -19.96 27.21 25.81
N LEU A 78 -19.01 27.53 24.91
CA LEU A 78 -17.59 27.18 24.99
C LEU A 78 -17.33 25.68 24.76
N ALA A 79 -17.70 25.19 23.57
CA ALA A 79 -17.27 23.88 23.08
C ALA A 79 -15.73 23.86 22.96
N THR A 80 -15.06 23.46 24.03
CA THR A 80 -13.65 23.15 24.03
C THR A 80 -13.43 21.91 23.19
N ALA A 81 -12.31 21.86 22.47
CA ALA A 81 -11.92 20.69 21.70
C ALA A 81 -11.88 19.46 22.63
N SER A 82 -12.72 18.46 22.36
CA SER A 82 -12.76 17.22 23.13
C SER A 82 -12.06 16.10 22.36
N MET A 83 -11.20 15.36 23.04
CA MET A 83 -10.61 14.12 22.52
C MET A 83 -11.66 13.03 22.57
N ALA A 84 -12.09 12.53 21.40
CA ALA A 84 -13.04 11.44 21.33
C ALA A 84 -12.35 10.15 20.93
N LYS A 85 -12.55 9.08 21.72
CA LYS A 85 -12.19 7.71 21.33
C LYS A 85 -13.09 7.33 20.15
N LEU A 86 -12.54 7.28 18.94
CA LEU A 86 -13.32 6.95 17.74
C LEU A 86 -13.23 5.46 17.43
N LEU A 87 -12.03 4.89 17.53
CA LEU A 87 -11.78 3.50 17.18
C LEU A 87 -11.00 2.79 18.28
N THR A 88 -11.25 1.48 18.42
CA THR A 88 -10.32 0.54 19.04
C THR A 88 -9.77 -0.41 18.01
N VAL A 89 -8.52 -0.83 18.22
CA VAL A 89 -7.81 -1.76 17.37
C VAL A 89 -7.25 -2.86 18.27
N THR A 90 -7.59 -4.10 17.97
CA THR A 90 -7.01 -5.28 18.60
C THR A 90 -6.37 -6.14 17.53
N ALA A 91 -5.34 -6.90 17.88
CA ALA A 91 -4.74 -7.85 16.97
C ALA A 91 -4.62 -9.24 17.60
N GLU A 92 -4.84 -10.28 16.80
CA GLU A 92 -4.60 -11.67 17.15
C GLU A 92 -3.64 -12.28 16.14
N TYR A 93 -2.68 -13.09 16.58
CA TYR A 93 -1.71 -13.72 15.68
C TYR A 93 -1.19 -15.03 16.27
N ARG A 94 -0.61 -15.87 15.41
CA ARG A 94 0.14 -17.06 15.81
C ARG A 94 1.63 -16.74 15.85
N SER A 95 2.29 -17.12 16.94
CA SER A 95 3.75 -17.03 16.99
C SER A 95 4.36 -18.19 16.19
N PRO A 96 5.36 -17.94 15.33
CA PRO A 96 6.03 -19.00 14.59
C PRO A 96 6.84 -19.95 15.50
N LEU A 97 7.07 -19.58 16.76
CA LEU A 97 7.75 -20.41 17.75
C LEU A 97 6.79 -21.27 18.58
N SER A 98 5.52 -20.89 18.67
CA SER A 98 4.48 -21.62 19.40
C SER A 98 3.32 -21.92 18.46
N GLN A 99 3.37 -23.09 17.84
CA GLN A 99 2.47 -23.42 16.73
C GLN A 99 0.98 -23.47 17.14
N ASP A 100 0.63 -23.59 18.43
CA ASP A 100 -0.76 -23.83 18.84
C ASP A 100 -1.47 -22.62 19.46
N ASP A 101 -0.75 -21.68 20.07
CA ASP A 101 -1.39 -20.59 20.81
C ASP A 101 -1.66 -19.36 19.93
N LEU A 102 -2.93 -18.93 19.94
CA LEU A 102 -3.33 -17.64 19.40
C LEU A 102 -3.02 -16.55 20.45
N ILE A 103 -2.09 -15.66 20.11
CA ILE A 103 -1.65 -14.57 20.97
C ILE A 103 -2.51 -13.35 20.67
N ARG A 104 -3.04 -12.71 21.72
CA ARG A 104 -3.72 -11.42 21.62
C ARG A 104 -2.74 -10.30 21.95
N ALA A 105 -2.61 -9.34 21.05
CA ALA A 105 -1.94 -8.08 21.35
C ALA A 105 -2.85 -7.18 22.19
N ASP A 106 -2.24 -6.22 22.88
CA ASP A 106 -2.97 -5.22 23.65
C ASP A 106 -3.89 -4.38 22.75
N GLU A 107 -5.05 -3.97 23.29
CA GLU A 107 -5.94 -3.05 22.59
C GLU A 107 -5.28 -1.66 22.47
N ALA A 108 -5.19 -1.15 21.26
CA ALA A 108 -4.89 0.24 20.98
C ALA A 108 -6.17 1.04 20.72
N ALA A 109 -6.12 2.34 20.98
CA ALA A 109 -7.25 3.24 20.76
C ALA A 109 -6.83 4.47 19.97
N ALA A 110 -7.61 4.83 18.95
CA ALA A 110 -7.41 6.05 18.18
C ALA A 110 -8.33 7.16 18.72
N TYR A 111 -7.72 8.26 19.11
CA TYR A 111 -8.39 9.48 19.56
C TYR A 111 -8.23 10.55 18.49
N VAL A 112 -9.31 11.29 18.23
CA VAL A 112 -9.28 12.43 17.31
C VAL A 112 -9.82 13.66 18.04
N GLU A 113 -9.11 14.79 17.87
CA GLU A 113 -9.58 16.09 18.32
C GLU A 113 -10.83 16.47 17.52
N ARG A 114 -11.99 16.52 18.17
CA ARG A 114 -13.20 17.02 17.51
C ARG A 114 -13.27 18.53 17.68
N ARG A 115 -13.01 19.26 16.60
CA ARG A 115 -13.22 20.72 16.55
C ARG A 115 -14.67 21.02 16.14
N PRO A 116 -15.33 22.02 16.74
CA PRO A 116 -16.61 22.51 16.24
C PRO A 116 -16.45 23.03 14.81
N LYS A 117 -17.52 22.91 13.99
CA LYS A 117 -17.56 23.18 12.53
C LYS A 117 -16.85 24.49 12.14
N LYS A 118 -15.55 24.42 11.93
CA LYS A 118 -14.90 25.26 10.92
C LYS A 118 -15.04 24.48 9.63
N LYS A 119 -15.40 25.15 8.52
CA LYS A 119 -15.22 24.54 7.19
C LYS A 119 -13.83 23.91 7.21
N LEU A 120 -13.75 22.62 6.90
CA LEU A 120 -12.50 21.91 6.70
C LEU A 120 -11.78 22.65 5.56
N LEU A 121 -11.05 23.71 5.94
CA LEU A 121 -10.39 24.63 5.02
C LEU A 121 -9.13 23.89 4.63
N ASP A 122 -9.14 23.38 3.40
CA ASP A 122 -7.99 22.93 2.63
C ASP A 122 -7.01 22.03 3.39
N GLY A 123 -7.40 20.79 3.65
CA GLY A 123 -6.47 19.66 3.83
C GLY A 123 -5.50 19.70 5.03
N HIS A 124 -5.59 20.70 5.90
CA HIS A 124 -4.60 20.92 6.98
C HIS A 124 -4.88 20.17 8.29
N ASP A 125 -5.95 19.37 8.37
CA ASP A 125 -6.35 18.68 9.61
C ASP A 125 -5.91 17.22 9.72
N LEU A 126 -5.14 16.71 8.75
CA LEU A 126 -4.57 15.37 8.84
C LEU A 126 -3.27 15.39 9.64
N SER A 127 -3.03 14.36 10.45
CA SER A 127 -1.70 14.14 11.01
C SER A 127 -0.69 13.93 9.88
N PRO A 128 0.59 14.32 10.06
CA PRO A 128 1.62 14.15 9.03
C PRO A 128 1.72 12.71 8.51
N GLU A 129 1.54 11.73 9.39
CA GLU A 129 1.59 10.30 9.08
C GLU A 129 0.44 9.89 8.16
N VAL A 130 -0.79 10.31 8.47
CA VAL A 130 -1.97 10.04 7.64
C VAL A 130 -1.86 10.75 6.30
N ALA A 131 -1.39 12.01 6.29
CA ALA A 131 -1.19 12.76 5.07
C ALA A 131 -0.16 12.08 4.14
N CYS A 132 0.97 11.61 4.69
CA CYS A 132 1.99 10.87 3.94
C CYS A 132 1.42 9.60 3.32
N GLU A 133 0.70 8.80 4.12
CA GLU A 133 0.17 7.53 3.64
C GLU A 133 -0.94 7.72 2.61
N MET A 134 -1.82 8.71 2.78
CA MET A 134 -2.81 9.08 1.77
C MET A 134 -2.16 9.57 0.47
N TYR A 135 -1.09 10.37 0.56
CA TYR A 135 -0.34 10.81 -0.62
C TYR A 135 0.27 9.62 -1.37
N ARG A 136 0.91 8.71 -0.62
CA ARG A 136 1.49 7.47 -1.16
C ARG A 136 0.43 6.64 -1.89
N LEU A 137 -0.69 6.36 -1.24
CA LEU A 137 -1.81 5.61 -1.83
C LEU A 137 -2.39 6.32 -3.06
N GLY A 138 -2.51 7.64 -3.02
CA GLY A 138 -2.96 8.45 -4.16
C GLY A 138 -2.06 8.27 -5.39
N VAL A 139 -0.74 8.25 -5.22
CA VAL A 139 0.20 8.00 -6.33
C VAL A 139 0.09 6.55 -6.82
N VAL A 140 0.08 5.58 -5.91
CA VAL A 140 -0.04 4.15 -6.23
C VAL A 140 -1.32 3.86 -7.00
N ASN A 141 -2.45 4.45 -6.60
CA ASN A 141 -3.73 4.26 -7.27
C ASN A 141 -3.78 4.91 -8.65
N ARG A 142 -3.04 6.00 -8.89
CA ARG A 142 -2.89 6.56 -10.25
C ARG A 142 -2.10 5.62 -11.15
N VAL A 143 -0.97 5.07 -10.68
CA VAL A 143 -0.21 4.06 -11.44
C VAL A 143 -1.05 2.81 -11.68
N TRP A 144 -1.79 2.35 -10.68
CA TRP A 144 -2.72 1.24 -10.82
C TRP A 144 -3.82 1.54 -11.85
N GLY A 145 -4.31 2.79 -11.91
CA GLY A 145 -5.25 3.24 -12.92
C GLY A 145 -4.70 3.14 -14.34
N ILE A 146 -3.48 3.62 -14.57
CA ILE A 146 -2.76 3.46 -15.86
C ILE A 146 -2.69 1.97 -16.23
N TRP A 147 -2.28 1.14 -15.26
CA TRP A 147 -2.13 -0.30 -15.45
C TRP A 147 -3.46 -1.00 -15.78
N THR A 148 -4.55 -0.62 -15.11
CA THR A 148 -5.86 -1.26 -15.27
C THR A 148 -6.67 -0.77 -16.45
N ALA A 149 -6.33 0.40 -17.00
CA ALA A 149 -6.93 0.93 -18.22
C ALA A 149 -6.42 0.24 -19.50
N ILE A 150 -5.28 -0.46 -19.43
CA ILE A 150 -4.73 -1.19 -20.58
C ILE A 150 -5.76 -2.24 -21.03
N PRO A 151 -6.30 -2.12 -22.26
CA PRO A 151 -7.19 -3.11 -22.81
C PRO A 151 -6.46 -4.46 -22.85
N VAL A 152 -6.97 -5.47 -22.15
CA VAL A 152 -6.52 -6.85 -22.37
C VAL A 152 -7.15 -7.28 -23.69
N THR A 153 -6.52 -6.92 -24.80
CA THR A 153 -6.91 -7.50 -26.09
C THR A 153 -6.44 -8.96 -26.11
N THR A 154 -7.35 -9.84 -26.53
CA THR A 154 -7.08 -11.19 -27.05
C THR A 154 -6.59 -12.31 -26.09
N ASN A 155 -7.42 -12.70 -25.10
CA ASN A 155 -7.71 -14.13 -24.89
C ASN A 155 -9.05 -14.33 -24.12
N PRO A 156 -10.07 -15.02 -24.67
CA PRO A 156 -11.32 -15.30 -23.94
C PRO A 156 -11.14 -16.13 -22.66
N THR A 157 -9.96 -16.70 -22.43
CA THR A 157 -9.60 -17.37 -21.17
C THR A 157 -9.36 -16.38 -20.02
N TYR A 158 -9.04 -15.11 -20.31
CA TYR A 158 -8.62 -14.12 -19.32
C TYR A 158 -9.45 -12.84 -19.38
N THR A 159 -10.50 -12.73 -18.56
CA THR A 159 -11.33 -11.53 -18.47
C THR A 159 -10.82 -10.49 -17.45
N THR A 160 -9.58 -10.62 -16.96
CA THR A 160 -8.99 -9.67 -16.00
C THR A 160 -7.47 -9.67 -16.14
N ILE A 161 -6.82 -8.53 -15.90
CA ILE A 161 -5.35 -8.40 -15.78
C ILE A 161 -4.75 -9.39 -14.79
N LYS A 162 -5.49 -9.82 -13.76
CA LYS A 162 -5.06 -10.93 -12.88
C LYS A 162 -4.78 -12.22 -13.65
N GLY A 163 -5.49 -12.46 -14.75
CA GLY A 163 -5.26 -13.56 -15.69
C GLY A 163 -4.10 -13.28 -16.65
N ALA A 164 -4.04 -12.09 -17.24
CA ALA A 164 -2.96 -11.71 -18.16
C ALA A 164 -1.58 -11.59 -17.47
N VAL A 165 -1.49 -11.10 -16.23
CA VAL A 165 -0.22 -11.07 -15.49
C VAL A 165 0.33 -12.48 -15.21
N LYS A 166 -0.52 -13.53 -15.22
CA LYS A 166 -0.02 -14.92 -15.14
C LYS A 166 0.67 -15.38 -16.42
N LEU A 167 0.40 -14.76 -17.57
CA LEU A 167 0.91 -15.12 -18.89
C LEU A 167 1.21 -13.83 -19.65
N TRP A 168 2.48 -13.42 -19.62
CA TRP A 168 3.10 -12.15 -20.06
C TRP A 168 2.79 -11.64 -21.50
N GLU A 169 1.78 -12.17 -22.18
CA GLU A 169 1.26 -11.72 -23.47
C GLU A 169 0.24 -10.60 -23.25
N ILE A 170 0.71 -9.37 -23.10
CA ILE A 170 -0.17 -8.20 -23.21
C ILE A 170 -0.13 -7.75 -24.67
N GLU A 171 -0.83 -8.47 -25.53
CA GLU A 171 -1.12 -7.98 -26.87
C GLU A 171 -1.95 -6.70 -26.76
N GLY A 172 -1.59 -5.67 -27.53
CA GLY A 172 -2.32 -4.39 -27.59
C GLY A 172 -1.91 -3.33 -26.56
N LEU A 173 -0.83 -3.56 -25.80
CA LEU A 173 -0.29 -2.51 -24.93
C LEU A 173 0.29 -1.37 -25.79
N ASP A 174 -0.35 -0.20 -25.71
CA ASP A 174 0.17 1.02 -26.31
C ASP A 174 1.28 1.58 -25.39
N GLN A 175 2.53 1.34 -25.80
CA GLN A 175 3.69 1.78 -25.04
C GLN A 175 3.74 3.30 -24.90
N ASP A 176 3.39 4.02 -25.96
CA ASP A 176 3.43 5.48 -25.98
C ASP A 176 2.36 6.06 -25.05
N ASP A 177 1.16 5.48 -25.03
CA ASP A 177 0.11 5.88 -24.09
C ASP A 177 0.54 5.67 -22.63
N VAL A 178 1.09 4.50 -22.28
CA VAL A 178 1.57 4.24 -20.92
C VAL A 178 2.69 5.22 -20.52
N VAL A 179 3.65 5.48 -21.42
CA VAL A 179 4.73 6.45 -21.19
C VAL A 179 4.17 7.86 -21.00
N ASN A 180 3.24 8.31 -21.86
CA ASN A 180 2.61 9.62 -21.78
C ASN A 180 1.83 9.80 -20.46
N GLN A 181 1.09 8.77 -20.03
CA GLN A 181 0.39 8.80 -18.75
C GLN A 181 1.36 8.86 -17.56
N LEU A 182 2.49 8.13 -17.61
CA LEU A 182 3.54 8.23 -16.59
C LEU A 182 4.22 9.61 -16.57
N GLU A 183 4.45 10.22 -17.74
CA GLU A 183 4.99 11.58 -17.84
C GLU A 183 4.04 12.63 -17.27
N SER A 184 2.76 12.53 -17.58
CA SER A 184 1.72 13.37 -16.99
C SER A 184 1.70 13.23 -15.46
N LEU A 185 1.80 11.99 -14.96
CA LEU A 185 1.84 11.72 -13.53
C LEU A 185 3.11 12.29 -12.87
N LEU A 186 4.29 12.12 -13.48
CA LEU A 186 5.56 12.68 -13.00
C LEU A 186 5.48 14.20 -12.88
N ALA A 187 4.97 14.88 -13.91
CA ALA A 187 4.77 16.32 -13.87
C ALA A 187 3.83 16.76 -12.73
N ALA A 188 2.79 15.97 -12.46
CA ALA A 188 1.84 16.25 -11.39
C ALA A 188 2.41 16.03 -9.97
N ILE A 189 3.41 15.15 -9.82
CA ILE A 189 4.01 14.81 -8.51
C ILE A 189 5.42 15.39 -8.31
N ASP A 190 5.91 16.21 -9.24
CA ASP A 190 7.24 16.81 -9.20
C ASP A 190 7.45 17.55 -7.87
N PRO A 191 8.44 17.15 -7.05
CA PRO A 191 8.72 17.79 -5.76
C PRO A 191 9.04 19.29 -5.87
N SER A 192 9.49 19.78 -7.03
CA SER A 192 9.77 21.19 -7.27
C SER A 192 8.51 22.03 -7.52
N VAL A 193 7.46 21.42 -8.09
CA VAL A 193 6.17 22.07 -8.35
C VAL A 193 5.37 22.23 -7.06
N GLN A 194 5.47 21.24 -6.17
CA GLN A 194 4.84 21.28 -4.85
C GLN A 194 5.86 20.90 -3.77
N PRO A 195 6.63 21.86 -3.25
CA PRO A 195 7.50 21.61 -2.10
C PRO A 195 6.66 21.38 -0.85
N SER A 196 7.15 20.52 0.06
CA SER A 196 6.57 20.30 1.38
C SER A 196 7.54 20.80 2.44
N ALA A 197 7.04 21.54 3.44
CA ALA A 197 7.81 21.90 4.62
C ALA A 197 8.03 20.71 5.56
N ASP A 198 7.12 19.72 5.51
CA ASP A 198 7.28 18.47 6.23
C ASP A 198 8.37 17.59 5.58
N PRO A 199 9.41 17.19 6.32
CA PRO A 199 10.56 16.48 5.77
C PRO A 199 10.24 15.04 5.34
N ASP A 200 9.32 14.36 6.02
CA ASP A 200 8.92 13.00 5.68
C ASP A 200 8.11 12.98 4.37
N MET A 201 7.17 13.91 4.22
CA MET A 201 6.44 14.13 2.97
C MET A 201 7.38 14.53 1.82
N ALA A 202 8.35 15.42 2.06
CA ALA A 202 9.33 15.82 1.05
C ALA A 202 10.19 14.62 0.60
N ALA A 203 10.65 13.79 1.54
CA ALA A 203 11.41 12.58 1.25
C ALA A 203 10.57 11.54 0.49
N LEU A 204 9.30 11.35 0.89
CA LEU A 204 8.35 10.47 0.24
C LEU A 204 8.09 10.89 -1.21
N ARG A 205 7.82 12.18 -1.44
CA ARG A 205 7.60 12.75 -2.79
C ARG A 205 8.78 12.47 -3.71
N ARG A 206 10.00 12.76 -3.24
CA ARG A 206 11.23 12.49 -4.00
C ARG A 206 11.42 11.00 -4.30
N ARG A 207 11.17 10.12 -3.33
CA ARG A 207 11.26 8.66 -3.53
C ARG A 207 10.28 8.20 -4.61
N LEU A 208 9.00 8.57 -4.49
CA LEU A 208 7.97 8.18 -5.45
C LEU A 208 8.26 8.73 -6.85
N TYR A 209 8.70 9.99 -6.95
CA TYR A 209 9.12 10.58 -8.23
C TYR A 209 10.24 9.76 -8.88
N ASN A 210 11.30 9.43 -8.14
CA ASN A 210 12.41 8.64 -8.66
C ASN A 210 11.99 7.23 -9.09
N ASP A 211 11.11 6.58 -8.32
CA ASP A 211 10.58 5.27 -8.68
C ASP A 211 9.77 5.34 -10.00
N LEU A 212 8.93 6.37 -10.17
CA LEU A 212 8.15 6.55 -11.39
C LEU A 212 8.99 6.97 -12.59
N ASP A 213 10.04 7.78 -12.39
CA ASP A 213 10.95 8.15 -13.48
C ASP A 213 11.74 6.93 -13.96
N LYS A 214 12.18 6.07 -13.03
CA LYS A 214 12.76 4.77 -13.36
C LYS A 214 11.75 3.89 -14.08
N MET A 215 10.51 3.81 -13.60
CA MET A 215 9.43 3.07 -14.25
C MET A 215 9.23 3.49 -15.70
N ARG A 216 9.05 4.80 -15.94
CA ARG A 216 8.90 5.40 -17.27
C ARG A 216 10.10 5.09 -18.17
N THR A 217 11.31 5.30 -17.65
CA THR A 217 12.55 5.11 -18.40
C THR A 217 12.73 3.65 -18.83
N GLU A 218 12.47 2.69 -17.94
CA GLU A 218 12.55 1.27 -18.27
C GLU A 218 11.45 0.86 -19.25
N PHE A 219 10.24 1.39 -19.09
CA PHE A 219 9.13 1.13 -20.00
C PHE A 219 9.38 1.70 -21.41
N SER A 220 9.97 2.88 -21.51
CA SER A 220 10.34 3.53 -22.79
C SER A 220 11.43 2.77 -23.54
N LYS A 221 12.42 2.22 -22.83
CA LYS A 221 13.49 1.42 -23.45
C LYS A 221 12.98 0.06 -23.94
N ASN A 222 12.21 -0.62 -23.10
CA ASN A 222 11.77 -1.98 -23.36
C ASN A 222 10.56 -2.33 -22.47
N VAL A 223 9.39 -2.48 -23.09
CA VAL A 223 8.14 -2.89 -22.40
C VAL A 223 8.36 -4.14 -21.55
N MET A 224 9.14 -5.11 -22.03
CA MET A 224 9.41 -6.37 -21.31
C MET A 224 10.28 -6.19 -20.07
N ALA A 225 11.11 -5.14 -20.02
CA ALA A 225 11.91 -4.81 -18.83
C ALA A 225 11.12 -3.90 -17.87
N GLY A 226 10.36 -2.94 -18.41
CA GLY A 226 9.53 -2.02 -17.63
C GLY A 226 8.39 -2.74 -16.91
N LEU A 227 7.76 -3.72 -17.54
CA LEU A 227 6.60 -4.42 -16.99
C LEU A 227 6.89 -5.14 -15.65
N PRO A 228 7.91 -6.01 -15.55
CA PRO A 228 8.30 -6.60 -14.26
C PRO A 228 8.56 -5.56 -13.18
N TYR A 229 9.18 -4.42 -13.53
CA TYR A 229 9.43 -3.34 -12.59
C TYR A 229 8.12 -2.72 -12.08
N VAL A 230 7.19 -2.37 -12.97
CA VAL A 230 5.87 -1.81 -12.64
C VAL A 230 5.11 -2.75 -11.70
N LEU A 231 5.03 -4.04 -12.05
CA LEU A 231 4.30 -5.04 -11.26
C LEU A 231 4.93 -5.27 -9.89
N SER A 232 6.27 -5.33 -9.84
CA SER A 232 7.01 -5.43 -8.58
C SER A 232 6.79 -4.21 -7.69
N TRP A 233 6.83 -3.01 -8.28
CA TRP A 233 6.58 -1.76 -7.58
C TRP A 233 5.16 -1.69 -7.02
N LEU A 234 4.14 -1.98 -7.85
CA LEU A 234 2.73 -2.02 -7.43
C LEU A 234 2.50 -3.06 -6.34
N SER A 235 3.07 -4.26 -6.47
CA SER A 235 2.96 -5.31 -5.46
C SER A 235 3.61 -4.90 -4.14
N SER A 236 4.81 -4.30 -4.20
CA SER A 236 5.53 -3.81 -3.03
C SER A 236 4.72 -2.74 -2.30
N HIS A 237 4.19 -1.76 -3.04
CA HIS A 237 3.39 -0.67 -2.48
C HIS A 237 2.04 -1.14 -1.93
N ARG A 238 1.36 -2.09 -2.58
CA ARG A 238 0.07 -2.63 -2.12
C ARG A 238 0.22 -3.55 -0.92
N CYS A 239 1.26 -4.37 -0.88
CA CYS A 239 1.48 -5.26 0.26
C CYS A 239 2.33 -4.63 1.36
N GLN A 240 2.75 -3.37 1.19
CA GLN A 240 3.53 -2.59 2.14
C GLN A 240 4.75 -3.36 2.68
N ARG A 241 5.37 -4.17 1.81
CA ARG A 241 6.54 -4.97 2.18
C ARG A 241 7.66 -3.98 2.51
N ALA A 242 8.27 -4.13 3.68
CA ALA A 242 9.15 -3.10 4.21
C ALA A 242 10.29 -2.81 3.25
N ALA A 243 10.36 -1.56 2.80
CA ALA A 243 11.64 -0.90 2.75
C ALA A 243 12.11 -0.81 4.21
N THR A 244 12.86 -1.80 4.68
CA THR A 244 13.70 -1.59 5.87
C THR A 244 14.40 -0.26 5.63
N ARG A 245 14.28 0.69 6.58
CA ARG A 245 14.93 2.03 6.51
C ARG A 245 16.46 1.94 6.47
N VAL A 246 17.04 0.75 6.30
CA VAL A 246 18.45 0.50 6.12
C VAL A 246 18.71 0.32 4.63
N PHE A 247 19.60 1.16 4.09
CA PHE A 247 20.10 1.16 2.71
C PHE A 247 20.31 -0.25 2.17
N ALA A 248 19.27 -0.83 1.57
CA ALA A 248 19.36 -2.11 0.92
C ALA A 248 19.86 -1.86 -0.50
N SER A 249 21.14 -2.17 -0.74
CA SER A 249 21.71 -2.25 -2.09
C SER A 249 20.79 -3.07 -3.00
N GLU A 250 20.83 -2.78 -4.31
CA GLU A 250 19.88 -3.17 -5.37
C GLU A 250 19.47 -4.66 -5.46
N SER A 251 19.99 -5.55 -4.63
CA SER A 251 19.75 -6.99 -4.67
C SER A 251 18.80 -7.56 -3.60
N CYS A 252 18.31 -6.77 -2.64
CA CYS A 252 17.46 -7.28 -1.55
C CYS A 252 16.04 -7.71 -1.99
N PHE A 253 15.49 -7.12 -3.06
CA PHE A 253 14.10 -7.37 -3.46
C PHE A 253 13.92 -8.61 -4.34
N LEU A 254 15.00 -9.17 -4.88
CA LEU A 254 14.94 -10.35 -5.72
C LEU A 254 15.27 -11.58 -4.88
N THR A 255 14.24 -12.22 -4.35
CA THR A 255 14.38 -13.58 -3.80
C THR A 255 15.02 -14.50 -4.85
N VAL A 256 15.72 -15.56 -4.45
CA VAL A 256 16.26 -16.56 -5.39
C VAL A 256 15.15 -17.06 -6.33
N ARG A 257 13.92 -17.20 -5.83
CA ARG A 257 12.76 -17.54 -6.66
C ARG A 257 12.45 -16.48 -7.72
N MET A 258 12.49 -15.19 -7.38
CA MET A 258 12.30 -14.10 -8.35
C MET A 258 13.45 -14.01 -9.35
N LYS A 259 14.71 -14.21 -8.92
CA LYS A 259 15.87 -14.28 -9.83
C LYS A 259 15.75 -15.47 -10.79
N ASN A 260 15.38 -16.64 -10.27
CA ASN A 260 15.17 -17.83 -11.08
C ASN A 260 13.97 -17.65 -12.02
N MET A 261 12.94 -16.92 -11.61
CA MET A 261 11.81 -16.58 -12.46
C MET A 261 12.25 -15.65 -13.60
N ILE A 262 13.03 -14.61 -13.31
CA ILE A 262 13.62 -13.72 -14.33
C ILE A 262 14.55 -14.51 -15.27
N ALA A 263 15.48 -15.30 -14.74
CA ALA A 263 16.40 -16.10 -15.54
C ALA A 263 15.67 -17.17 -16.38
N SER A 264 14.61 -17.76 -15.84
CA SER A 264 13.74 -18.68 -16.59
C SER A 264 13.01 -17.97 -17.72
N VAL A 265 12.61 -16.70 -17.52
CA VAL A 265 12.00 -15.86 -18.56
C VAL A 265 13.03 -15.54 -19.65
N GLU A 266 14.24 -15.12 -19.28
CA GLU A 266 15.34 -14.86 -20.24
C GLU A 266 15.69 -16.11 -21.05
N THR A 267 15.73 -17.28 -20.40
CA THR A 267 16.03 -18.56 -21.04
C THR A 267 14.91 -18.99 -22.00
N ALA A 268 13.64 -18.87 -21.60
CA ALA A 268 12.51 -19.21 -22.45
C ALA A 268 12.43 -18.30 -23.69
N LEU A 269 12.78 -17.02 -23.55
CA LEU A 269 12.81 -16.07 -24.65
C LEU A 269 13.94 -16.33 -25.65
N ALA A 270 15.12 -16.75 -25.18
CA ALA A 270 16.23 -17.14 -26.07
C ALA A 270 15.85 -18.30 -27.00
N TYR A 271 14.90 -19.16 -26.60
CA TYR A 271 14.37 -20.24 -27.43
C TYR A 271 13.31 -19.79 -28.45
N ILE A 272 12.64 -18.66 -28.24
CA ILE A 272 11.58 -18.16 -29.15
C ILE A 272 12.19 -17.33 -30.30
N ILE A 273 13.35 -16.70 -30.08
CA ILE A 273 14.02 -15.85 -31.07
C ILE A 273 14.96 -16.65 -32.00
N GLN A 274 15.24 -17.92 -31.68
CA GLN A 274 15.97 -18.85 -32.56
C GLN A 274 15.05 -19.54 -33.56
#